data_AF-A0A0M1P4G2-F1
#
_entry.id   AF-A0A0M1P4G2-F1
#
_cell.length_a   1.000
_cell.length_b   1.000
_cell.length_c   1.000
_cell.angle_alpha   90.00
_cell.angle_beta   90.00
_cell.angle_gamma   90.00
#
_symmetry.space_group_name_H-M   'P 1'
#
loop_
_entity.id
_entity.type
_entity.pdbx_description
1 polymer ?
#
loop_
_entity_poly.entity_id
_entity_poly.type
_entity_poly.pdbx_seq_one_letter_code
_entity_poly.pdbx_strand_id
1 'polypeptide(L)'
;MKKANSKIMILVVVCLIIASIGTLINNLSIKKEDEVKSRYYTGFISRVQRLEETLAQTNDTRSIGDPVQMLDVYTSIILVNDRLNLLKNNTKSFTDMDVLINDFLIFRDEYGYLLRNQLEGNGVDSEVQLKVDNQIKLFLSDLPKEYENSKEFSNQFRAAEEHIKPLLHLNY
;
A
#
# COMPACT_ATOMS: atom_id res chain seq x y z
N MET A 1 -29.17 -35.23 -46.19
CA MET A 1 -28.89 -33.86 -45.67
C MET A 1 -29.16 -33.68 -44.16
N LYS A 2 -30.24 -34.25 -43.57
CA LYS A 2 -30.51 -34.13 -42.11
C LYS A 2 -29.39 -34.62 -41.16
N LYS A 3 -28.70 -35.72 -41.50
CA LYS A 3 -27.60 -36.29 -40.65
C LYS A 3 -26.33 -35.44 -40.60
N ALA A 4 -25.98 -34.72 -41.68
CA ALA A 4 -24.78 -33.88 -41.72
C ALA A 4 -24.98 -32.61 -40.88
N ASN A 5 -26.14 -31.97 -40.98
CA ASN A 5 -26.48 -30.79 -40.19
C ASN A 5 -26.59 -31.12 -38.68
N SER A 6 -27.04 -32.33 -38.33
CA SER A 6 -27.08 -32.78 -36.92
C SER A 6 -25.68 -32.93 -36.31
N LYS A 7 -24.71 -33.49 -37.05
CA LYS A 7 -23.32 -33.59 -36.57
C LYS A 7 -22.66 -32.22 -36.41
N ILE A 8 -22.90 -31.31 -37.35
CA ILE A 8 -22.41 -29.93 -37.29
C ILE A 8 -23.04 -29.20 -36.08
N MET A 9 -24.34 -29.37 -35.85
CA MET A 9 -25.02 -28.78 -34.70
C MET A 9 -24.47 -29.32 -33.36
N ILE A 10 -24.20 -30.62 -33.26
CA ILE A 10 -23.55 -31.21 -32.08
C ILE A 10 -22.16 -30.61 -31.86
N LEU A 11 -21.35 -30.48 -32.91
CA LEU A 11 -20.02 -29.87 -32.83
C LEU A 11 -20.09 -28.42 -32.30
N VAL A 12 -21.00 -27.61 -32.84
CA VAL A 12 -21.19 -26.22 -32.41
C VAL A 12 -21.60 -26.15 -30.94
N VAL A 13 -22.54 -26.99 -30.51
CA VAL A 13 -22.96 -27.05 -29.10
C VAL A 13 -21.80 -27.43 -28.19
N VAL A 14 -20.99 -28.42 -28.58
CA VAL A 14 -19.79 -28.81 -27.81
C VAL A 14 -18.79 -27.65 -27.72
N CYS A 15 -18.53 -26.92 -28.82
CA CYS A 15 -17.65 -25.76 -28.80
C CYS A 15 -18.17 -24.65 -27.88
N LEU A 16 -19.49 -24.38 -27.87
CA LEU A 16 -20.09 -23.39 -26.97
C LEU A 16 -19.98 -23.79 -25.50
N ILE A 17 -20.15 -25.08 -25.18
CA ILE A 17 -19.97 -25.59 -23.81
C ILE A 17 -18.51 -25.42 -23.36
N ILE A 18 -17.54 -25.75 -24.22
CA ILE A 18 -16.11 -25.59 -23.91
C ILE A 18 -15.77 -24.11 -23.72
N ALA A 19 -16.26 -23.22 -24.59
CA ALA A 19 -16.06 -21.78 -24.46
C ALA A 19 -16.66 -21.24 -23.16
N SER A 20 -17.88 -21.66 -22.81
CA SER A 20 -18.55 -21.31 -21.55
C SER A 20 -17.74 -21.74 -20.33
N ILE A 21 -17.30 -23.01 -20.29
CA ILE A 21 -16.44 -23.53 -19.21
C ILE A 21 -15.13 -22.75 -19.12
N GLY A 22 -14.50 -22.45 -20.26
CA GLY A 22 -13.29 -21.63 -20.33
C GLY A 22 -13.49 -20.24 -19.74
N THR A 23 -14.59 -19.55 -20.07
CA THR A 23 -14.92 -18.24 -19.50
C THR A 23 -15.19 -18.30 -17.99
N LEU A 24 -15.86 -19.35 -17.51
CA LEU A 24 -16.12 -19.57 -16.08
C LEU A 24 -14.82 -19.75 -15.29
N ILE A 25 -13.91 -20.61 -15.79
CA ILE A 25 -12.61 -20.84 -15.16
C ILE A 25 -11.79 -19.54 -15.14
N ASN A 26 -11.78 -18.80 -16.25
CA ASN A 26 -11.07 -17.52 -16.33
C ASN A 26 -11.62 -16.50 -15.33
N ASN A 27 -12.94 -16.34 -15.25
CA ASN A 27 -13.58 -15.43 -14.30
C ASN A 27 -13.29 -15.81 -12.84
N LEU A 28 -13.31 -17.11 -12.52
CA LEU A 28 -12.95 -17.60 -11.18
C LEU A 28 -11.48 -17.30 -10.84
N SER A 29 -10.58 -17.46 -11.80
CA SER A 29 -9.16 -17.15 -11.61
C SER A 29 -8.94 -15.66 -11.37
N ILE A 30 -9.58 -14.79 -12.16
CA ILE A 30 -9.52 -13.33 -12.02
C ILE A 30 -10.05 -12.92 -10.64
N LYS A 31 -11.21 -13.43 -10.24
CA LYS A 31 -11.81 -13.12 -8.93
C LYS A 31 -10.87 -13.49 -7.78
N LYS A 32 -10.27 -14.68 -7.84
CA LYS A 32 -9.32 -15.14 -6.82
C LYS A 32 -8.07 -14.25 -6.75
N GLU A 33 -7.58 -13.78 -7.90
CA GLU A 33 -6.45 -12.86 -7.97
C GLU A 33 -6.79 -11.50 -7.34
N ASP A 34 -7.95 -10.94 -7.66
CA ASP A 34 -8.42 -9.67 -7.08
C ASP A 34 -8.66 -9.77 -5.57
N GLU A 35 -9.19 -10.91 -5.08
CA GLU A 35 -9.32 -11.16 -3.63
C GLU A 35 -7.96 -11.18 -2.91
N VAL A 36 -6.95 -11.79 -3.52
CA VAL A 36 -5.59 -11.81 -2.97
C VAL A 36 -5.02 -10.38 -2.93
N LYS A 37 -5.14 -9.64 -4.04
CA LYS A 37 -4.68 -8.25 -4.13
C LYS A 37 -5.35 -7.35 -3.10
N SER A 38 -6.68 -7.46 -2.98
CA SER A 38 -7.47 -6.76 -1.98
C SER A 38 -7.00 -7.04 -0.56
N ARG A 39 -6.76 -8.31 -0.20
CA ARG A 39 -6.26 -8.67 1.14
C ARG A 39 -4.90 -8.03 1.45
N TYR A 40 -3.96 -8.08 0.51
CA TYR A 40 -2.65 -7.46 0.72
C TYR A 40 -2.76 -5.93 0.83
N TYR A 41 -3.62 -5.32 0.02
CA TYR A 41 -3.87 -3.89 0.05
C TYR A 41 -4.49 -3.44 1.38
N THR A 42 -5.54 -4.11 1.85
CA THR A 42 -6.13 -3.87 3.18
C THR A 42 -5.08 -4.03 4.29
N GLY A 43 -4.22 -5.04 4.18
CA GLY A 43 -3.13 -5.25 5.12
C GLY A 43 -2.10 -4.12 5.13
N PHE A 44 -1.84 -3.50 3.97
CA PHE A 44 -1.00 -2.30 3.85
C PHE A 44 -1.68 -1.08 4.49
N ILE A 45 -2.92 -0.78 4.11
CA ILE A 45 -3.70 0.34 4.66
C ILE A 45 -3.78 0.27 6.18
N SER A 46 -4.03 -0.91 6.75
CA SER A 46 -4.06 -1.12 8.18
C SER A 46 -2.75 -0.74 8.89
N ARG A 47 -1.59 -0.89 8.25
CA ARG A 47 -0.32 -0.45 8.82
C ARG A 47 -0.09 1.05 8.71
N VAL A 48 -0.54 1.66 7.62
CA VAL A 48 -0.51 3.13 7.49
C VAL A 48 -1.41 3.78 8.54
N GLN A 49 -2.62 3.23 8.75
CA GLN A 49 -3.51 3.64 9.84
C GLN A 49 -2.84 3.52 11.21
N ARG A 50 -2.18 2.39 11.47
CA ARG A 50 -1.46 2.20 12.74
C ARG A 50 -0.31 3.19 12.93
N LEU A 51 0.39 3.54 11.85
CA LEU A 51 1.43 4.57 11.89
C LEU A 51 0.83 5.94 12.24
N GLU A 52 -0.27 6.32 11.62
CA GLU A 52 -0.99 7.58 11.93
C GLU A 52 -1.48 7.61 13.38
N GLU A 53 -2.08 6.53 13.88
CA GLU A 53 -2.48 6.41 15.29
C GLU A 53 -1.31 6.58 16.25
N THR A 54 -0.15 6.02 15.89
CA THR A 54 1.06 6.10 16.72
C THR A 54 1.57 7.55 16.73
N LEU A 55 1.63 8.21 15.58
CA LEU A 55 2.03 9.62 15.45
C LEU A 55 1.09 10.55 16.25
N ALA A 56 -0.23 10.34 16.16
CA ALA A 56 -1.21 11.12 16.91
C ALA A 56 -0.99 11.00 18.44
N GLN A 57 -0.70 9.80 18.94
CA GLN A 57 -0.38 9.57 20.36
C GLN A 57 0.90 10.28 20.78
N THR A 58 1.89 10.37 19.89
CA THR A 58 3.15 11.07 20.18
C THR A 58 2.98 12.59 20.26
N ASN A 59 2.06 13.16 19.46
CA ASN A 59 1.82 14.61 19.41
C ASN A 59 0.90 15.13 20.53
N ASP A 60 -0.02 14.30 21.04
CA ASP A 60 -0.96 14.69 22.11
C ASP A 60 -0.34 14.69 23.52
N THR A 61 0.80 14.03 23.71
CA THR A 61 1.51 14.06 24.99
C THR A 61 2.45 15.28 25.06
N ARG A 62 2.67 15.84 26.26
CA ARG A 62 3.67 16.93 26.50
C ARG A 62 5.12 16.49 26.29
N SER A 63 5.33 15.49 25.44
CA SER A 63 6.50 14.64 25.36
C SER A 63 6.99 14.50 23.92
N ILE A 64 6.83 15.55 23.12
CA ILE A 64 7.45 15.70 21.80
C ILE A 64 8.95 15.39 21.97
N GLY A 65 9.42 14.35 21.28
CA GLY A 65 10.79 13.86 21.43
C GLY A 65 11.00 12.83 22.56
N ASP A 66 9.97 12.18 23.09
CA ASP A 66 10.17 10.98 23.89
C ASP A 66 10.84 9.89 23.03
N PRO A 67 12.06 9.44 23.37
CA PRO A 67 12.74 8.43 22.58
C PRO A 67 11.96 7.11 22.47
N VAL A 68 11.16 6.76 23.48
CA VAL A 68 10.33 5.54 23.46
C VAL A 68 9.22 5.67 22.42
N GLN A 69 8.53 6.80 22.41
CA GLN A 69 7.47 7.07 21.45
C GLN A 69 8.01 7.18 20.02
N MET A 70 9.17 7.83 19.84
CA MET A 70 9.85 7.87 18.55
C MET A 70 10.27 6.48 18.08
N LEU A 71 10.69 5.59 18.99
CA LEU A 71 10.99 4.19 18.65
C LEU A 71 9.73 3.44 18.17
N ASP A 72 8.57 3.70 18.78
CA ASP A 72 7.30 3.10 18.35
C ASP A 72 6.89 3.58 16.95
N VAL A 73 7.06 4.87 16.65
CA VAL A 73 6.86 5.43 15.29
C VAL A 73 7.82 4.78 14.30
N TYR A 74 9.11 4.72 14.62
CA TYR A 74 10.12 4.10 13.76
C TYR A 74 9.80 2.64 13.46
N THR A 75 9.37 1.88 14.48
CA THR A 75 8.93 0.49 14.32
C THR A 75 7.70 0.39 13.41
N SER A 76 6.74 1.30 13.56
CA SER A 76 5.56 1.35 12.68
C SER A 76 5.94 1.65 11.22
N ILE A 77 6.92 2.54 10.97
CA ILE A 77 7.43 2.82 9.61
C ILE A 77 8.04 1.55 8.99
N ILE A 78 8.80 0.76 9.76
CA ILE A 78 9.35 -0.53 9.29
C ILE A 78 8.21 -1.47 8.87
N LEU A 79 7.15 -1.57 9.68
CA LEU A 79 6.03 -2.46 9.36
C LEU A 79 5.22 -2.02 8.12
N VAL A 80 5.15 -0.71 7.86
CA VAL A 80 4.58 -0.19 6.61
C VAL A 80 5.43 -0.62 5.42
N ASN A 81 6.75 -0.45 5.50
CA ASN A 81 7.71 -0.88 4.48
C ASN A 81 7.60 -2.39 4.18
N ASP A 82 7.52 -3.22 5.21
CA ASP A 82 7.38 -4.67 5.06
C ASP A 82 6.07 -5.03 4.35
N ARG A 83 4.95 -4.36 4.70
CA ARG A 83 3.67 -4.60 4.04
C ARG A 83 3.64 -4.12 2.60
N LEU A 84 4.33 -3.03 2.30
CA LEU A 84 4.44 -2.53 0.93
C LEU A 84 5.23 -3.51 0.05
N ASN A 85 6.32 -4.09 0.57
CA ASN A 85 7.04 -5.17 -0.11
C ASN A 85 6.17 -6.42 -0.33
N LEU A 86 5.39 -6.82 0.67
CA LEU A 86 4.44 -7.93 0.53
C LEU A 86 3.36 -7.62 -0.51
N LEU A 87 2.83 -6.40 -0.54
CA LEU A 87 1.89 -5.94 -1.56
C LEU A 87 2.52 -6.09 -2.94
N LYS A 88 3.73 -5.55 -3.16
CA LYS A 88 4.43 -5.66 -4.44
C LYS A 88 4.60 -7.09 -4.92
N ASN A 89 5.17 -7.93 -4.06
CA ASN A 89 5.54 -9.30 -4.41
C ASN A 89 4.32 -10.18 -4.73
N ASN A 90 3.13 -9.82 -4.22
CA ASN A 90 1.93 -10.62 -4.38
C ASN A 90 0.89 -10.04 -5.33
N THR A 91 1.08 -8.81 -5.82
CA THR A 91 0.07 -8.15 -6.65
C THR A 91 0.48 -7.91 -8.09
N LYS A 92 1.76 -7.75 -8.45
CA LYS A 92 2.23 -7.48 -9.84
C LYS A 92 1.53 -6.32 -10.60
N SER A 93 0.52 -5.67 -10.00
CA SER A 93 -0.47 -4.83 -10.68
C SER A 93 -0.26 -3.34 -10.51
N PHE A 94 0.58 -2.91 -9.57
CA PHE A 94 0.91 -1.51 -9.41
C PHE A 94 2.25 -1.22 -10.10
N THR A 95 2.19 -0.70 -11.33
CA THR A 95 3.32 0.02 -11.92
C THR A 95 3.75 1.13 -10.97
N ASP A 96 5.06 1.29 -10.77
CA ASP A 96 5.71 2.33 -9.95
C ASP A 96 5.79 2.09 -8.43
N MET A 97 5.37 0.91 -7.93
CA MET A 97 5.58 0.53 -6.51
C MET A 97 7.05 0.56 -6.07
N ASP A 98 7.99 0.39 -7.00
CA ASP A 98 9.42 0.45 -6.72
C ASP A 98 9.86 1.82 -6.22
N VAL A 99 9.26 2.88 -6.75
CA VAL A 99 9.54 4.26 -6.34
C VAL A 99 9.02 4.47 -4.93
N LEU A 100 7.75 4.13 -4.66
CA LEU A 100 7.17 4.28 -3.33
C LEU A 100 7.91 3.45 -2.26
N ILE A 101 8.32 2.22 -2.59
CA ILE A 101 9.14 1.39 -1.69
C ILE A 101 10.45 2.08 -1.38
N ASN A 102 11.14 2.59 -2.40
CA ASN A 102 12.38 3.32 -2.19
C ASN A 102 12.17 4.58 -1.33
N ASP A 103 11.10 5.32 -1.57
CA ASP A 103 10.76 6.52 -0.82
C ASP A 103 10.48 6.22 0.65
N PHE A 104 9.71 5.18 0.96
CA PHE A 104 9.52 4.75 2.35
C PHE A 104 10.79 4.19 3.01
N LEU A 105 11.71 3.58 2.24
CA LEU A 105 13.00 3.15 2.77
C LEU A 105 13.87 4.36 3.15
N ILE A 106 13.92 5.40 2.32
CA ILE A 106 14.62 6.64 2.64
C ILE A 106 13.98 7.31 3.85
N PHE A 107 12.65 7.44 3.88
CA PHE A 107 11.93 8.00 5.02
C PHE A 107 12.24 7.24 6.33
N ARG A 108 12.27 5.90 6.29
CA ARG A 108 12.69 5.09 7.44
C ARG A 108 14.08 5.51 7.92
N ASP A 109 15.04 5.63 7.02
CA ASP A 109 16.42 5.96 7.36
C ASP A 109 16.53 7.39 7.92
N GLU A 110 15.87 8.37 7.30
CA GLU A 110 15.76 9.76 7.78
C GLU A 110 15.17 9.82 9.20
N TYR A 111 14.06 9.13 9.45
CA TYR A 111 13.44 9.07 10.77
C TYR A 111 14.34 8.35 11.79
N GLY A 112 15.06 7.32 11.36
CA GLY A 112 16.05 6.62 12.19
C GLY A 112 17.17 7.55 12.67
N TYR A 113 17.63 8.49 11.84
CA TYR A 113 18.57 9.53 12.26
C TYR A 113 17.97 10.47 13.30
N LEU A 114 16.70 10.88 13.15
CA LEU A 114 16.02 11.70 14.16
C LEU A 114 15.96 10.99 15.52
N LEU A 115 15.56 9.72 15.53
CA LEU A 115 15.52 8.92 16.76
C LEU A 115 16.91 8.82 17.39
N ARG A 116 17.95 8.59 16.59
CA ARG A 116 19.33 8.54 17.09
C ARG A 116 19.75 9.87 17.70
N ASN A 117 19.50 10.99 17.02
CA ASN A 117 19.81 12.32 17.54
C ASN A 117 19.10 12.59 18.87
N GLN A 118 17.83 12.17 18.99
CA GLN A 118 17.08 12.26 20.23
C GLN A 118 17.71 11.44 21.36
N LEU A 119 18.11 10.20 21.08
CA LEU A 119 18.78 9.33 22.04
C LEU A 119 20.16 9.86 22.48
N GLU A 120 20.85 10.58 21.60
CA GLU A 120 22.11 11.27 21.90
C GLU A 120 21.91 12.57 22.68
N GLY A 121 20.65 13.00 22.91
CA GLY A 121 20.30 14.19 23.69
C GLY A 121 20.33 15.50 22.89
N ASN A 122 20.46 15.41 21.55
CA ASN A 122 20.49 16.59 20.68
C ASN A 122 19.11 17.25 20.49
N GLY A 123 18.04 16.57 20.92
CA GLY A 123 16.68 17.01 20.67
C GLY A 123 16.24 16.74 19.22
N VAL A 124 14.94 16.80 18.99
CA VAL A 124 14.33 16.74 17.66
C VAL A 124 13.41 17.94 17.54
N ASP A 125 13.49 18.60 16.38
CA ASP A 125 12.65 19.75 16.08
C ASP A 125 11.17 19.33 16.03
N SER A 126 10.32 20.03 16.80
CA SER A 126 8.89 19.79 16.82
C SER A 126 8.24 20.06 15.46
N GLU A 127 8.80 20.97 14.64
CA GLU A 127 8.31 21.22 13.28
C GLU A 127 8.52 20.00 12.39
N VAL A 128 9.62 19.25 12.57
CA VAL A 128 9.89 18.02 11.82
C VAL A 128 8.89 16.93 12.21
N GLN A 129 8.58 16.78 13.50
CA GLN A 129 7.58 15.80 13.95
C GLN A 129 6.17 16.14 13.42
N LEU A 130 5.78 17.41 13.46
CA LEU A 130 4.51 17.88 12.89
C LEU A 130 4.46 17.67 11.37
N LYS A 131 5.58 17.87 10.66
CA LYS A 131 5.67 17.60 9.22
C LYS A 131 5.43 16.12 8.95
N VAL A 132 6.08 15.21 9.69
CA VAL A 132 5.89 13.76 9.55
C VAL A 132 4.42 13.38 9.76
N ASP A 133 3.82 13.83 10.86
CA ASP A 133 2.41 13.54 11.17
C ASP A 133 1.46 14.00 10.06
N ASN A 134 1.58 15.28 9.65
CA ASN A 134 0.74 15.84 8.61
C ASN A 134 0.85 15.09 7.28
N GLN A 135 2.06 14.75 6.85
CA GLN A 135 2.27 14.05 5.59
C GLN A 135 1.74 12.62 5.61
N ILE A 136 1.92 11.88 6.72
CA ILE A 136 1.36 10.53 6.85
C ILE A 136 -0.17 10.57 6.89
N LYS A 137 -0.76 11.57 7.54
CA LYS A 137 -2.21 11.77 7.56
C LYS A 137 -2.77 12.09 6.18
N LEU A 138 -2.10 12.95 5.41
CA LEU A 138 -2.46 13.25 4.02
C LEU A 138 -2.33 12.02 3.12
N PHE A 139 -1.21 11.30 3.25
CA PHE A 139 -1.01 10.03 2.55
C PHE A 139 -2.17 9.06 2.80
N LEU A 140 -2.50 8.82 4.08
CA LEU A 140 -3.59 7.91 4.45
C LEU A 140 -4.96 8.39 3.94
N SER A 141 -5.22 9.70 3.99
CA SER A 141 -6.49 10.30 3.54
C SER A 141 -6.70 10.12 2.05
N ASP A 142 -5.63 10.24 1.26
CA ASP A 142 -5.70 10.23 -0.21
C ASP A 142 -5.55 8.82 -0.80
N LEU A 143 -5.15 7.83 0.01
CA LEU A 143 -5.14 6.44 -0.41
C LEU A 143 -6.55 5.93 -0.73
N PRO A 144 -6.73 5.12 -1.80
CA PRO A 144 -7.98 4.42 -2.05
C PRO A 144 -8.39 3.58 -0.83
N LYS A 145 -9.67 3.60 -0.45
CA LYS A 145 -10.13 2.84 0.73
C LYS A 145 -10.10 1.33 0.50
N GLU A 146 -10.34 0.91 -0.74
CA GLU A 146 -10.40 -0.48 -1.15
C GLU A 146 -9.61 -0.68 -2.44
N TYR A 147 -9.15 -1.91 -2.67
CA TYR A 147 -8.50 -2.25 -3.92
C TYR A 147 -9.53 -2.41 -5.03
N GLU A 148 -9.28 -1.72 -6.14
CA GLU A 148 -9.99 -1.94 -7.40
C GLU A 148 -8.96 -2.07 -8.53
N ASN A 149 -9.16 -3.03 -9.42
CA ASN A 149 -8.34 -3.15 -10.61
C ASN A 149 -8.77 -2.12 -11.68
N SER A 150 -8.54 -0.84 -11.40
CA SER A 150 -8.98 0.27 -12.22
C SER A 150 -7.89 1.33 -12.37
N LYS A 151 -7.95 2.07 -13.49
CA LYS A 151 -7.06 3.21 -13.71
C LYS A 151 -7.26 4.30 -12.64
N GLU A 152 -8.49 4.44 -12.16
CA GLU A 152 -8.84 5.42 -11.13
C GLU A 152 -8.15 5.09 -9.80
N PHE A 153 -8.20 3.82 -9.38
CA PHE A 153 -7.43 3.35 -8.23
C PHE A 153 -5.94 3.71 -8.39
N SER A 154 -5.33 3.40 -9.54
CA SER A 154 -3.90 3.67 -9.75
C SER A 154 -3.57 5.16 -9.71
N ASN A 155 -4.44 6.01 -10.25
CA ASN A 155 -4.24 7.46 -10.23
C ASN A 155 -4.34 8.02 -8.80
N GLN A 156 -5.34 7.58 -8.03
CA GLN A 156 -5.52 7.99 -6.63
C GLN A 156 -4.36 7.51 -5.77
N PHE A 157 -3.95 6.25 -5.92
CA PHE A 157 -2.81 5.69 -5.21
C PHE A 157 -1.55 6.53 -5.49
N ARG A 158 -1.24 6.81 -6.77
CA ARG A 158 -0.09 7.66 -7.14
C ARG A 158 -0.18 9.08 -6.60
N ALA A 159 -1.38 9.68 -6.57
CA ALA A 159 -1.56 11.00 -5.99
C ALA A 159 -1.24 11.00 -4.49
N ALA A 160 -1.63 9.95 -3.77
CA ALA A 160 -1.29 9.80 -2.36
C ALA A 160 0.23 9.70 -2.15
N GLU A 161 0.95 8.92 -2.99
CA GLU A 161 2.40 8.73 -2.91
C GLU A 161 3.19 10.05 -2.85
N GLU A 162 2.70 11.11 -3.48
CA GLU A 162 3.33 12.43 -3.47
C GLU A 162 3.52 13.00 -2.06
N HIS A 163 2.67 12.62 -1.09
CA HIS A 163 2.79 13.05 0.31
C HIS A 163 3.96 12.38 1.04
N ILE A 164 4.59 11.35 0.48
CA ILE A 164 5.79 10.74 1.07
C ILE A 164 7.06 11.51 0.70
N LYS A 165 7.08 12.18 -0.46
CA LYS A 165 8.28 12.89 -0.96
C LYS A 165 8.84 13.94 0.01
N PRO A 166 8.03 14.74 0.72
CA PRO A 166 8.56 15.68 1.71
C PRO A 166 9.28 15.02 2.88
N LEU A 167 9.08 13.71 3.09
CA LEU A 167 9.68 12.93 4.18
C LEU A 167 11.03 12.30 3.81
N LEU A 168 11.48 12.47 2.57
CA LEU A 168 12.77 11.95 2.09
C LEU A 168 13.97 12.77 2.59
N HIS A 169 13.70 13.98 3.09
CA HIS A 169 14.69 14.90 3.63
C HIS A 169 14.09 15.55 4.89
N LEU A 170 14.35 14.94 6.06
CA LEU A 170 13.88 15.46 7.34
C LEU A 170 14.96 16.27 8.06
N ASN A 171 16.22 16.04 7.73
CA ASN A 171 17.39 16.66 8.38
C ASN A 171 17.89 17.96 7.70
N TYR A 172 17.13 18.57 6.78
CA TYR A 172 17.51 19.78 6.03
C TYR A 172 16.37 20.78 5.90
#